data_AF-A0A1X0RKB8-F1
#
_entry.id   AF-A0A1X0RKB8-F1
#
_cell.length_a   1.000
_cell.length_b   1.000
_cell.length_c   1.000
_cell.angle_alpha   90.00
_cell.angle_beta   90.00
_cell.angle_gamma   90.00
#
_symmetry.space_group_name_H-M   'P 1'
#
loop_
_entity.id
_entity.type
_entity.pdbx_description
1 polymer ?
#
loop_
_entity_poly.entity_id
_entity_poly.type
_entity_poly.pdbx_seq_one_letter_code
_entity_poly.pdbx_strand_id
1 'polypeptide(L)'
;MNNQMNNRLIVNDEGVQRMIDNNLAMYYSNQMIIAQNMTHQPVNTIKAYSAKQEELKKWCLEQRFGDGEIVTDQKLGYFLPEYVMNRGRKLRRSPNGTPIALGRESVLAYVKAIADIYSKQKALGLNPHGPARGPLVRTFLD
;
A
#
# COMPACT_ATOMS: atom_id res chain seq x y z
N MET A 1 13.57 45.83 45.74
CA MET A 1 12.93 46.42 44.55
C MET A 1 13.52 45.75 43.31
N ASN A 2 12.61 45.21 42.49
CA ASN A 2 12.74 44.55 41.17
C ASN A 2 14.01 44.83 40.34
N ASN A 3 14.56 43.79 39.70
CA ASN A 3 14.22 43.48 38.29
C ASN A 3 14.85 42.15 37.82
N GLN A 4 14.21 41.01 38.08
CA GLN A 4 14.39 39.81 37.26
C GLN A 4 13.40 39.89 36.10
N MET A 5 13.72 40.70 35.10
CA MET A 5 13.02 40.68 33.82
C MET A 5 13.60 39.56 32.96
N ASN A 6 12.84 38.47 32.92
CA ASN A 6 12.89 37.36 31.96
C ASN A 6 13.51 37.71 30.60
N ASN A 7 14.79 37.39 30.41
CA ASN A 7 15.31 37.08 29.08
C ASN A 7 14.82 35.67 28.69
N ARG A 8 13.54 35.56 28.32
CA ARG A 8 13.09 34.47 27.47
C ARG A 8 13.70 34.73 26.10
N LEU A 9 14.92 34.23 25.91
CA LEU A 9 15.53 34.05 24.61
C LEU A 9 14.56 33.19 23.79
N ILE A 10 13.76 33.83 22.95
CA ILE A 10 13.15 33.16 21.81
C ILE A 10 14.32 32.95 20.85
N VAL A 11 15.07 31.88 21.07
CA VAL A 11 15.96 31.33 20.04
C VAL A 11 15.01 30.83 18.96
N ASN A 12 14.70 31.68 17.99
CA ASN A 12 14.30 31.22 16.67
C ASN A 12 15.53 30.51 16.12
N ASP A 13 15.67 29.22 16.47
CA ASP A 13 16.74 28.39 15.93
C ASP A 13 16.41 28.24 14.45
N GLU A 14 17.04 29.09 13.63
CA GLU A 14 16.87 29.09 12.18
C GLU A 14 17.18 27.71 11.58
N GLY A 15 17.97 26.88 12.27
CA GLY A 15 18.21 25.49 11.90
C GLY A 15 16.96 24.62 12.12
N VAL A 16 16.33 24.74 13.28
CA VAL A 16 15.05 24.05 13.60
C VAL A 16 13.94 24.52 12.67
N GLN A 17 13.82 25.83 12.43
CA GLN A 17 12.80 26.37 11.52
C GLN A 17 13.02 25.86 10.09
N ARG A 18 14.25 25.90 9.58
CA ARG A 18 14.57 25.33 8.26
C ARG A 18 14.29 23.83 8.17
N MET A 19 14.54 23.08 9.25
CA MET A 19 14.22 21.65 9.30
C MET A 19 12.72 21.41 9.22
N ILE A 20 11.92 22.21 9.93
CA ILE A 20 10.45 22.16 9.88
C ILE A 20 9.97 22.49 8.47
N ASP A 21 10.46 23.58 7.89
CA ASP A 21 10.07 24.04 6.54
C ASP A 21 10.41 22.99 5.47
N ASN A 22 11.60 22.39 5.55
CA ASN A 22 12.03 21.31 4.65
C ASN A 22 11.14 20.08 4.78
N ASN A 23 10.84 19.64 6.01
CA ASN A 23 9.96 18.49 6.24
C ASN A 23 8.55 18.76 5.69
N LEU A 24 8.04 19.98 5.86
CA LEU A 24 6.73 20.38 5.37
C LEU A 24 6.70 20.41 3.84
N ALA A 25 7.72 21.00 3.20
CA ALA A 25 7.85 21.05 1.75
C ALA A 25 7.96 19.65 1.13
N MET A 26 8.76 18.77 1.75
CA MET A 26 8.85 17.37 1.35
C MET A 26 7.51 16.64 1.48
N TYR A 27 6.80 16.84 2.60
CA TYR A 27 5.48 16.25 2.80
C TYR A 27 4.49 16.69 1.71
N TYR A 28 4.38 18.00 1.44
CA TYR A 28 3.50 18.50 0.39
C TYR A 28 3.89 18.02 -1.00
N SER A 29 5.18 18.00 -1.33
CA SER A 29 5.67 17.47 -2.61
C SER A 29 5.28 15.99 -2.80
N ASN A 30 5.47 15.18 -1.75
CA ASN A 30 5.06 13.78 -1.77
C ASN A 30 3.55 13.62 -1.98
N GLN A 31 2.73 14.41 -1.28
CA GLN A 31 1.27 14.39 -1.42
C GLN A 31 0.82 14.82 -2.83
N MET A 32 1.47 15.82 -3.41
CA MET A 32 1.20 16.26 -4.78
C MET A 32 1.53 15.19 -5.81
N ILE A 33 2.67 14.51 -5.67
CA ILE A 33 3.06 13.39 -6.54
C ILE A 33 2.05 12.24 -6.41
N ILE A 34 1.55 11.95 -5.20
CA ILE A 34 0.51 10.94 -5.00
C ILE A 34 -0.79 11.36 -5.70
N ALA A 35 -1.24 12.60 -5.51
CA ALA A 35 -2.46 13.11 -6.12
C ALA A 35 -2.38 13.09 -7.66
N GLN A 36 -1.25 13.51 -8.23
CA GLN A 36 -1.00 13.46 -9.67
C GLN A 36 -0.97 12.02 -10.19
N ASN A 37 -0.37 11.08 -9.46
CA ASN A 37 -0.41 9.67 -9.85
C ASN A 37 -1.83 9.11 -9.80
N MET A 38 -2.66 9.54 -8.86
CA MET A 38 -4.07 9.14 -8.82
C MET A 38 -4.88 9.67 -10.00
N THR A 39 -4.58 10.87 -10.52
CA THR A 39 -5.30 11.46 -11.66
C THR A 39 -4.79 10.98 -13.02
N HIS A 40 -3.52 10.60 -13.14
CA HIS A 40 -2.90 10.19 -14.41
C HIS A 40 -2.88 8.68 -14.67
N GLN A 41 -3.42 7.84 -13.78
CA GLN A 41 -3.45 6.40 -14.03
C GLN A 41 -4.28 6.08 -15.29
N PRO A 42 -3.71 5.38 -16.30
CA PRO A 42 -4.45 5.00 -17.50
C PRO A 42 -5.69 4.19 -17.12
N VAL A 43 -6.85 4.52 -17.70
CA VAL A 43 -8.15 3.88 -17.42
C VAL A 43 -8.09 2.34 -17.54
N ASN A 44 -7.25 1.83 -18.45
CA ASN A 44 -7.05 0.39 -18.64
C ASN A 44 -6.29 -0.26 -17.46
N THR A 45 -5.35 0.44 -16.85
CA THR A 45 -4.63 0.01 -15.64
C THR A 45 -5.56 0.02 -14.43
N ILE A 46 -6.41 1.04 -14.31
CA ILE A 46 -7.45 1.12 -13.27
C ILE A 46 -8.37 -0.10 -13.34
N LYS A 47 -8.96 -0.39 -14.51
CA LYS A 47 -9.83 -1.57 -14.70
C LYS A 47 -9.13 -2.89 -14.38
N ALA A 48 -7.87 -3.04 -14.81
CA ALA A 48 -7.10 -4.27 -14.59
C ALA A 48 -6.72 -4.49 -13.10
N TYR A 49 -6.57 -3.41 -12.33
CA TYR A 49 -6.28 -3.46 -10.90
C TYR A 49 -7.54 -3.64 -10.08
N SER A 50 -8.64 -2.94 -10.39
CA SER A 50 -9.89 -2.98 -9.63
C SER A 50 -10.35 -4.41 -9.36
N ALA A 51 -10.35 -5.29 -10.37
CA ALA A 51 -10.81 -6.67 -10.18
C ALA A 51 -9.98 -7.47 -9.15
N LYS A 52 -8.67 -7.18 -9.03
CA LYS A 52 -7.76 -7.84 -8.08
C LYS A 52 -7.85 -7.21 -6.70
N GLN A 53 -8.03 -5.89 -6.66
CA GLN A 53 -8.24 -5.12 -5.44
C GLN A 53 -9.53 -5.53 -4.75
N GLU A 54 -10.65 -5.56 -5.48
CA GLU A 54 -11.96 -5.97 -4.93
C GLU A 54 -11.96 -7.42 -4.44
N GLU A 55 -11.16 -8.28 -5.07
CA GLU A 55 -11.01 -9.64 -4.61
C GLU A 55 -10.27 -9.74 -3.28
N LEU A 56 -9.18 -8.98 -3.10
CA LEU A 56 -8.50 -8.90 -1.81
C LEU A 56 -9.47 -8.41 -0.73
N LYS A 57 -10.24 -7.36 -1.01
CA LYS A 57 -11.21 -6.80 -0.05
C LYS A 57 -12.25 -7.82 0.39
N LYS A 58 -12.86 -8.53 -0.59
CA LYS A 58 -13.82 -9.61 -0.32
C LYS A 58 -13.19 -10.70 0.53
N TRP A 59 -11.98 -11.13 0.17
CA TRP A 59 -11.27 -12.13 0.94
C TRP A 59 -10.95 -11.66 2.37
N CYS A 60 -10.51 -10.41 2.56
CA CYS A 60 -10.29 -9.84 3.89
C CYS A 60 -11.57 -9.84 4.76
N LEU A 61 -12.71 -9.53 4.14
CA LEU A 61 -14.02 -9.57 4.80
C LEU A 61 -14.40 -11.01 5.20
N GLU A 62 -14.17 -11.99 4.31
CA GLU A 62 -14.40 -13.41 4.58
C GLU A 62 -13.51 -13.96 5.69
N GLN A 63 -12.23 -13.56 5.71
CA GLN A 63 -11.27 -13.93 6.75
C GLN A 63 -11.51 -13.22 8.10
N ARG A 64 -12.33 -12.15 8.11
CA ARG A 64 -12.64 -11.34 9.30
C ARG A 64 -11.41 -10.77 10.00
N PHE A 65 -10.42 -10.30 9.24
CA PHE A 65 -9.25 -9.66 9.83
C PHE A 65 -9.65 -8.41 10.63
N GLY A 66 -9.06 -8.25 11.83
CA GLY A 66 -9.40 -7.13 12.72
C GLY A 66 -9.02 -5.75 12.19
N ASP A 67 -8.00 -5.68 11.33
CA ASP A 67 -7.55 -4.49 10.61
C ASP A 67 -8.20 -4.34 9.22
N GLY A 68 -9.18 -5.20 8.90
CA GLY A 68 -9.93 -5.17 7.65
C GLY A 68 -9.06 -5.24 6.39
N GLU A 69 -9.18 -4.23 5.54
CA GLU A 69 -8.51 -4.15 4.23
C GLU A 69 -7.08 -3.59 4.30
N ILE A 70 -6.54 -3.30 5.48
CA ILE A 70 -5.17 -2.79 5.63
C ILE A 70 -4.19 -3.81 5.05
N VAL A 71 -3.38 -3.37 4.08
CA VAL A 71 -2.47 -4.24 3.34
C VAL A 71 -1.14 -4.37 4.09
N THR A 72 -0.70 -5.59 4.33
CA THR A 72 0.61 -5.88 4.93
C THR A 72 1.36 -6.94 4.12
N ASP A 73 2.67 -7.03 4.30
CA ASP A 73 3.50 -8.09 3.70
C ASP A 73 2.97 -9.49 4.05
N GLN A 74 2.57 -9.69 5.31
CA GLN A 74 1.98 -10.95 5.78
C GLN A 74 0.63 -11.24 5.12
N LYS A 75 -0.26 -10.25 5.04
CA LYS A 75 -1.59 -10.44 4.45
C LYS A 75 -1.49 -10.73 2.95
N LEU A 76 -0.59 -10.04 2.24
CA LEU A 76 -0.33 -10.33 0.83
C LEU A 76 0.35 -11.69 0.65
N GLY A 77 1.33 -12.03 1.50
CA GLY A 77 2.02 -13.32 1.51
C GLY A 77 1.11 -14.50 1.84
N TYR A 78 0.02 -14.27 2.58
CA TYR A 78 -1.01 -15.27 2.86
C TYR A 78 -2.03 -15.36 1.71
N PHE A 79 -2.54 -14.22 1.24
CA PHE A 79 -3.54 -14.13 0.18
C PHE A 79 -3.11 -14.81 -1.13
N LEU A 80 -1.86 -14.64 -1.54
CA LEU A 80 -1.37 -15.14 -2.83
C LEU A 80 -1.39 -16.68 -2.92
N PRO A 81 -0.67 -17.44 -2.08
CA PRO A 81 -0.69 -18.90 -2.14
C PRO A 81 -2.07 -19.47 -1.75
N GLU A 82 -2.66 -18.99 -0.66
CA GLU A 82 -3.81 -19.68 -0.03
C GLU A 82 -5.13 -19.42 -0.73
N TYR A 83 -5.28 -18.26 -1.35
CA TYR A 83 -6.49 -17.92 -2.07
C TYR A 83 -6.23 -17.84 -3.58
N VAL A 84 -5.32 -16.97 -4.02
CA VAL A 84 -5.18 -16.64 -5.45
C VAL A 84 -4.70 -17.84 -6.26
N MET A 85 -3.66 -18.53 -5.79
CA MET A 85 -3.10 -19.70 -6.48
C MET A 85 -4.01 -20.91 -6.40
N ASN A 86 -4.54 -21.24 -5.20
CA ASN A 86 -5.46 -22.36 -4.99
C ASN A 86 -6.73 -22.25 -5.86
N ARG A 87 -7.26 -21.02 -6.01
CA ARG A 87 -8.44 -20.77 -6.87
C ARG A 87 -8.12 -20.88 -8.36
N GLY A 88 -6.88 -20.59 -8.77
CA GLY A 88 -6.42 -20.67 -10.15
C GLY A 88 -7.06 -19.63 -11.10
N ARG A 89 -7.06 -19.93 -12.40
CA ARG A 89 -7.66 -19.09 -13.45
C ARG A 89 -9.19 -19.08 -13.32
N LYS A 90 -9.78 -17.88 -13.42
CA LYS A 90 -11.24 -17.69 -13.32
C LYS A 90 -12.01 -18.11 -14.58
N LEU A 91 -11.44 -17.85 -15.76
CA LEU A 91 -12.14 -18.02 -17.04
C LEU A 91 -11.94 -19.38 -17.70
N ARG A 92 -10.98 -20.18 -17.23
CA ARG A 92 -10.67 -21.47 -17.84
C ARG A 92 -10.36 -22.50 -16.78
N ARG A 93 -11.04 -23.63 -16.87
CA ARG A 93 -10.76 -24.86 -16.12
C ARG A 93 -10.13 -25.88 -17.05
N SER A 94 -9.41 -26.84 -16.48
CA SER A 94 -8.94 -27.98 -17.24
C SER A 94 -10.12 -28.89 -17.63
N PRO A 95 -9.95 -29.81 -18.59
CA PRO A 95 -11.04 -30.71 -19.03
C PRO A 95 -11.65 -31.55 -17.89
N ASN A 96 -10.86 -31.87 -16.86
CA ASN A 96 -11.28 -32.59 -15.66
C ASN A 96 -11.83 -31.67 -14.54
N GLY A 97 -12.07 -30.39 -14.81
CA GLY A 97 -12.65 -29.43 -13.86
C GLY A 97 -11.67 -28.84 -12.83
N THR A 98 -10.42 -29.32 -12.77
CA THR A 98 -9.44 -28.80 -11.80
C THR A 98 -9.06 -27.33 -12.09
N PRO A 99 -8.70 -26.54 -11.06
CA PRO A 99 -8.17 -25.20 -11.26
C PRO A 99 -6.91 -25.22 -12.13
N ILE A 100 -6.88 -24.41 -13.19
CA ILE A 100 -5.63 -24.16 -13.92
C ILE A 100 -4.82 -23.15 -13.12
N ALA A 101 -3.58 -23.49 -12.79
CA ALA A 101 -2.69 -22.59 -12.07
C ALA A 101 -2.50 -21.23 -12.78
N LEU A 102 -2.33 -20.18 -11.98
CA LEU A 102 -1.95 -18.86 -12.48
C LEU A 102 -0.46 -18.84 -12.81
N GLY A 103 -0.11 -18.19 -13.92
CA GLY A 103 1.29 -17.93 -14.25
C GLY A 103 1.88 -16.82 -13.38
N ARG A 104 3.22 -16.76 -13.32
CA ARG A 104 3.99 -15.80 -12.50
C ARG A 104 3.59 -14.35 -12.80
N GLU A 105 3.36 -14.02 -14.06
CA GLU A 105 2.97 -12.68 -14.52
C GLU A 105 1.60 -12.27 -13.97
N SER A 106 0.67 -13.23 -13.87
CA SER A 106 -0.64 -12.98 -13.28
C SER A 106 -0.53 -12.75 -11.77
N VAL A 107 0.32 -13.50 -11.07
CA VAL A 107 0.62 -13.29 -9.65
C VAL A 107 1.27 -11.93 -9.42
N LEU A 108 2.26 -11.56 -10.24
CA LEU A 108 2.88 -10.22 -10.19
C LEU A 108 1.87 -9.09 -10.44
N ALA A 109 0.86 -9.32 -11.28
CA ALA A 109 -0.20 -8.34 -11.48
C ALA A 109 -1.08 -8.15 -10.22
N TYR A 110 -1.28 -9.19 -9.40
CA TYR A 110 -1.89 -9.02 -8.06
C TYR A 110 -1.01 -8.22 -7.13
N VAL A 111 0.28 -8.55 -7.06
CA VAL A 111 1.24 -7.82 -6.22
C VAL A 111 1.25 -6.33 -6.54
N LYS A 112 1.28 -5.97 -7.83
CA LYS A 112 1.22 -4.57 -8.28
C LYS A 112 -0.10 -3.89 -7.91
N ALA A 113 -1.23 -4.54 -8.17
CA ALA A 113 -2.55 -3.99 -7.86
C ALA A 113 -2.76 -3.78 -6.35
N ILE A 114 -2.23 -4.67 -5.52
CA ILE A 114 -2.36 -4.60 -4.07
C ILE A 114 -1.35 -3.62 -3.46
N ALA A 115 -0.14 -3.52 -4.04
CA ALA A 115 0.81 -2.47 -3.70
C ALA A 115 0.23 -1.07 -3.98
N ASP A 116 -0.59 -0.91 -5.03
CA ASP A 116 -1.31 0.34 -5.29
C ASP A 116 -2.32 0.68 -4.17
N ILE A 117 -3.05 -0.31 -3.63
CA ILE A 117 -3.89 -0.09 -2.42
C ILE A 117 -3.01 0.37 -1.25
N TYR A 118 -1.91 -0.34 -0.99
CA TYR A 118 -0.98 0.02 0.09
C TYR A 118 -0.47 1.45 -0.05
N SER A 119 -0.05 1.87 -1.25
CA SER A 119 0.43 3.24 -1.50
C SER A 119 -0.66 4.27 -1.18
N LYS A 120 -1.91 4.01 -1.55
CA LYS A 120 -3.06 4.87 -1.20
C LYS A 120 -3.29 4.92 0.31
N GLN A 121 -3.24 3.77 0.99
CA GLN A 121 -3.39 3.71 2.45
C GLN A 121 -2.25 4.45 3.18
N LYS A 122 -1.00 4.37 2.70
CA LYS A 122 0.14 5.12 3.25
C LYS A 122 -0.04 6.62 3.06
N ALA A 123 -0.44 7.05 1.87
CA ALA A 123 -0.67 8.46 1.56
C ALA A 123 -1.72 9.10 2.48
N LEU A 124 -2.78 8.34 2.78
CA LEU A 124 -3.86 8.74 3.67
C LEU A 124 -3.52 8.57 5.16
N GLY A 125 -2.33 8.09 5.51
CA GLY A 125 -1.93 7.83 6.91
C GLY A 125 -2.68 6.67 7.59
N LEU A 126 -3.40 5.84 6.82
CA LEU A 126 -4.21 4.73 7.34
C LEU A 126 -3.38 3.49 7.67
N ASN A 127 -2.25 3.31 6.99
CA ASN A 127 -1.43 2.10 7.11
C ASN A 127 -0.10 2.42 7.83
N PRO A 128 0.07 1.96 9.08
CA PRO A 128 1.30 2.19 9.84
C PRO A 128 2.43 1.22 9.44
N HIS A 129 2.14 0.18 8.67
CA HIS A 129 3.09 -0.89 8.38
C HIS A 129 4.12 -0.50 7.31
N GLY A 130 5.15 -1.35 7.22
CA GLY A 130 6.14 -1.34 6.14
C GLY A 130 5.56 -1.78 4.78
N PRO A 131 6.38 -1.80 3.72
CA PRO A 131 5.92 -2.03 2.37
C PRO A 131 5.18 -3.35 2.20
N ALA A 132 4.08 -3.32 1.43
CA ALA A 132 3.28 -4.52 1.12
C ALA A 132 4.07 -5.63 0.39
N ARG A 133 5.09 -5.27 -0.40
CA ARG A 133 6.05 -6.22 -1.00
C ARG A 133 7.33 -6.30 -0.17
N GLY A 134 7.19 -6.80 1.04
CA GLY A 134 8.28 -7.01 2.00
C GLY A 134 9.00 -8.34 1.78
N PRO A 135 9.80 -8.80 2.76
CA PRO A 135 10.57 -10.02 2.66
C PRO A 135 9.74 -11.26 2.31
N LEU A 136 8.55 -11.44 2.90
CA LEU A 136 7.73 -12.64 2.67
C LEU A 136 7.26 -12.72 1.22
N VAL A 137 6.70 -11.63 0.70
CA VAL A 137 6.23 -11.59 -0.68
C VAL A 137 7.40 -11.67 -1.66
N ARG A 138 8.58 -11.15 -1.32
CA ARG A 138 9.78 -11.31 -2.16
C ARG A 138 10.21 -12.77 -2.23
N THR A 139 10.37 -13.44 -1.10
CA THR A 139 10.73 -14.86 -1.03
C THR A 139 9.74 -15.75 -1.79
N PHE A 140 8.45 -15.42 -1.75
CA PHE A 140 7.43 -16.15 -2.52
C PHE A 140 7.53 -15.96 -4.05
N LEU A 141 8.11 -14.85 -4.52
CA LEU A 141 8.21 -14.52 -5.94
C LEU A 141 9.54 -14.93 -6.58
N ASP A 142 10.55 -15.25 -5.77
CA ASP A 142 11.87 -15.71 -6.17
C ASP A 142 11.83 -17.19 -6.59
#